data_AF-A0A1Q9VHW8-F1
#
_entry.id   AF-A0A1Q9VHW8-F1
#
_cell.length_a   1.000
_cell.length_b   1.000
_cell.length_c   1.000
_cell.angle_alpha   90.00
_cell.angle_beta   90.00
_cell.angle_gamma   90.00
#
_symmetry.space_group_name_H-M   'P 1'
#
loop_
_entity.id
_entity.type
_entity.pdbx_description
1 polymer ?
#
loop_
_entity_poly.entity_id
_entity_poly.type
_entity_poly.pdbx_seq_one_letter_code
_entity_poly.pdbx_strand_id
1 'polypeptide(L)'
;MPDDARSPDLVAPPARVALTDAAAALLARLRTTHGELMFHQSGGCCDGSSPMCYPQGDFLTSDADVHLGDLVVDTQAGAAAGTTAGEPFTVPVWMSRAQFEYWQHTHLTIDVVPGRGAGFSVEAPEGVRFLIRSRLLTDDEWEGLSGVRR
;
A
#
# COMPACT_ATOMS: atom_id res chain seq x y z
N MET A 1 -21.65 -16.24 19.49
CA MET A 1 -20.58 -15.34 19.96
C MET A 1 -19.35 -16.20 20.21
N PRO A 2 -18.21 -15.98 19.53
CA PRO A 2 -18.00 -15.34 18.23
C PRO A 2 -17.43 -16.35 17.19
N ASP A 3 -17.44 -15.87 15.96
CA ASP A 3 -16.93 -16.49 14.74
C ASP A 3 -15.39 -16.51 14.78
N ASP A 4 -14.79 -17.67 15.01
CA ASP A 4 -13.32 -17.89 14.97
C ASP A 4 -12.87 -18.04 13.51
N ALA A 5 -13.18 -17.04 12.67
CA ALA A 5 -12.59 -16.92 11.35
C ALA A 5 -11.15 -16.42 11.53
N ARG A 6 -10.25 -17.35 11.87
CA ARG A 6 -8.81 -17.16 11.65
C ARG A 6 -8.64 -17.00 10.15
N SER A 7 -8.52 -15.74 9.72
CA SER A 7 -8.02 -15.41 8.39
C SER A 7 -6.70 -16.15 8.21
N PRO A 8 -6.53 -16.96 7.15
CA PRO A 8 -5.32 -17.72 6.95
C PRO A 8 -4.15 -16.75 6.77
N ASP A 9 -3.19 -16.83 7.69
CA ASP A 9 -1.88 -16.19 7.58
C ASP A 9 -1.20 -16.69 6.29
N LEU A 10 -1.37 -15.94 5.21
CA LEU A 10 -0.52 -16.03 4.03
C LEU A 10 0.85 -15.51 4.44
N VAL A 11 1.73 -16.40 4.94
CA VAL A 11 3.10 -16.05 5.29
C VAL A 11 3.90 -15.84 4.00
N ALA A 12 3.69 -14.68 3.39
CA ALA A 12 4.66 -14.05 2.51
C ALA A 12 5.97 -13.82 3.29
N PRO A 13 7.15 -13.76 2.63
CA PRO A 13 8.37 -13.32 3.30
C PRO A 13 8.12 -12.00 4.04
N PRO A 14 8.81 -11.74 5.16
CA PRO A 14 8.52 -10.58 6.01
C PRO A 14 8.69 -9.31 5.17
N ALA A 15 7.56 -8.77 4.74
CA ALA A 15 7.46 -7.60 3.89
C ALA A 15 6.96 -6.46 4.76
N ARG A 16 7.53 -5.27 4.59
CA ARG A 16 7.12 -4.09 5.36
C ARG A 16 5.77 -3.55 4.90
N VAL A 17 5.43 -3.80 3.65
CA VAL A 17 4.20 -3.34 2.98
C VAL A 17 3.45 -4.53 2.38
N ALA A 18 2.13 -4.49 2.47
CA ALA A 18 1.20 -5.41 1.82
C ALA A 18 0.00 -4.65 1.28
N LEU A 19 -0.83 -5.32 0.47
CA LEU A 19 -2.08 -4.76 -0.04
C LEU A 19 -3.23 -5.76 0.12
N THR A 20 -4.46 -5.26 0.20
CA THR A 20 -5.67 -6.10 0.16
C THR A 20 -6.11 -6.38 -1.28
N ASP A 21 -6.85 -7.46 -1.53
CA ASP A 21 -7.38 -7.80 -2.86
C ASP A 21 -8.22 -6.66 -3.45
N ALA A 22 -8.98 -5.96 -2.59
CA ALA A 22 -9.78 -4.81 -3.00
C ALA A 22 -8.89 -3.63 -3.46
N ALA A 23 -7.79 -3.37 -2.75
CA ALA A 23 -6.81 -2.36 -3.16
C ALA A 23 -6.08 -2.79 -4.45
N ALA A 24 -5.77 -4.08 -4.61
CA ALA A 24 -5.18 -4.66 -5.82
C ALA A 24 -6.04 -4.38 -7.06
N ALA A 25 -7.34 -4.69 -6.95
CA ALA A 25 -8.31 -4.50 -8.03
C ALA A 25 -8.47 -3.02 -8.42
N LEU A 26 -8.48 -2.12 -7.42
CA LEU A 26 -8.53 -0.68 -7.67
C LEU A 26 -7.25 -0.19 -8.35
N LEU A 27 -6.07 -0.60 -7.90
CA LEU A 27 -4.79 -0.23 -8.52
C LEU A 27 -4.70 -0.71 -9.97
N ALA A 28 -5.16 -1.93 -10.26
CA ALA A 28 -5.21 -2.45 -11.62
C ALA A 28 -6.08 -1.56 -12.52
N ARG A 29 -7.24 -1.10 -12.03
CA ARG A 29 -8.10 -0.15 -12.75
C ARG A 29 -7.42 1.21 -12.94
N LEU A 30 -6.88 1.79 -11.89
CA LEU A 30 -6.25 3.12 -11.94
C LEU A 30 -5.05 3.13 -12.90
N ARG A 31 -4.27 2.04 -12.94
CA ARG A 31 -3.13 1.90 -13.86
C ARG A 31 -3.55 1.98 -15.33
N THR A 32 -4.74 1.46 -15.69
CA THR A 32 -5.22 1.55 -17.08
C THR A 32 -5.45 2.99 -17.54
N THR A 33 -5.78 3.89 -16.62
CA THR A 33 -6.10 5.29 -16.91
C THR A 33 -4.87 6.19 -16.73
N HIS A 34 -4.06 5.94 -15.70
CA HIS A 34 -3.01 6.84 -15.25
C HIS A 34 -1.58 6.35 -15.53
N GLY A 35 -1.41 5.11 -16.00
CA GLY A 35 -0.10 4.48 -16.17
C GLY A 35 0.46 3.94 -14.86
N GLU A 36 1.78 3.82 -14.76
CA GLU A 36 2.45 3.33 -13.55
C GLU A 36 2.11 4.21 -12.34
N LEU A 37 1.97 3.58 -11.17
CA LEU A 37 1.47 4.22 -9.95
C LEU A 37 2.54 4.17 -8.85
N MET A 38 2.44 5.07 -7.88
CA MET A 38 3.25 5.06 -6.67
C MET A 38 2.40 5.51 -5.47
N PHE A 39 2.77 5.03 -4.28
CA PHE A 39 2.22 5.54 -3.03
C PHE A 39 3.20 6.45 -2.33
N HIS A 40 2.70 7.53 -1.75
CA HIS A 40 3.43 8.35 -0.80
C HIS A 40 2.62 8.61 0.46
N GLN A 41 3.26 8.39 1.60
CA GLN A 41 2.70 8.68 2.91
C GLN A 41 3.48 9.84 3.55
N SER A 42 2.86 11.01 3.57
CA SER A 42 3.39 12.18 4.27
C SER A 42 2.79 12.29 5.68
N GLY A 43 3.60 12.63 6.68
CA GLY A 43 3.14 12.89 8.06
C GLY A 43 2.39 14.22 8.25
N GLY A 44 1.74 14.75 7.21
CA GLY A 44 1.17 16.09 7.14
C GLY A 44 -0.26 16.24 7.72
N CYS A 45 -0.51 17.41 8.30
CA CYS A 45 -1.56 17.71 9.30
C CYS A 45 -3.03 17.77 8.83
N CYS A 46 -3.36 17.73 7.53
CA CYS A 46 -4.70 18.18 7.10
C CYS A 46 -5.77 17.13 6.76
N ASP A 47 -5.47 15.85 6.55
CA ASP A 47 -6.53 14.84 6.30
C ASP A 47 -6.24 13.45 6.91
N GLY A 48 -5.27 13.36 7.81
CA GLY A 48 -5.01 12.18 8.63
C GLY A 48 -4.49 10.97 7.84
N SER A 49 -3.17 10.72 7.93
CA SER A 49 -2.50 9.42 7.73
C SER A 49 -2.93 8.54 6.53
N SER A 50 -3.61 9.09 5.52
CA SER A 50 -4.14 8.31 4.41
C SER A 50 -3.07 8.25 3.31
N PRO A 51 -2.72 7.05 2.82
CA PRO A 51 -1.74 6.91 1.75
C PRO A 51 -2.27 7.58 0.49
N MET A 52 -1.42 8.39 -0.13
CA MET A 52 -1.73 9.06 -1.37
C MET A 52 -1.22 8.24 -2.54
N CYS A 53 -2.08 7.97 -3.53
CA CYS A 53 -1.72 7.31 -4.77
C CYS A 53 -1.51 8.35 -5.88
N TYR A 54 -0.34 8.32 -6.52
CA TYR A 54 0.06 9.20 -7.61
C TYR A 54 0.48 8.40 -8.83
N PRO A 55 0.43 8.96 -10.05
CA PRO A 55 1.19 8.43 -11.17
C PRO A 55 2.69 8.45 -10.85
N GLN A 56 3.42 7.41 -11.22
CA GLN A 56 4.84 7.28 -10.92
C GLN A 56 5.63 8.40 -11.63
N GLY A 57 6.34 9.20 -10.83
CA GLY A 57 7.12 10.34 -11.31
C GLY A 57 6.44 11.70 -11.13
N ASP A 58 5.13 11.75 -10.83
CA ASP A 58 4.43 13.01 -10.55
C ASP A 58 4.75 13.55 -9.16
N PHE A 59 4.98 12.65 -8.19
CA PHE A 59 5.49 13.02 -6.88
C PHE A 59 7.02 12.90 -6.86
N LEU A 60 7.70 14.02 -6.59
CA LEU A 60 9.16 14.05 -6.46
C LEU A 60 9.60 13.60 -5.07
N THR A 61 10.14 12.39 -4.98
CA THR A 61 10.79 11.88 -3.76
C THR A 61 12.18 12.50 -3.57
N SER A 62 12.59 12.67 -2.32
CA SER A 62 13.90 13.23 -1.93
C SER A 62 14.59 12.36 -0.87
N ASP A 63 15.77 12.76 -0.40
CA ASP A 63 16.47 12.10 0.72
C ASP A 63 15.67 12.14 2.05
N ALA A 64 14.63 12.96 2.11
CA ALA A 64 13.67 13.00 3.20
C ALA A 64 12.58 11.92 3.11
N ASP A 65 12.58 11.10 2.04
CA ASP A 65 11.62 10.02 1.83
C ASP A 65 12.34 8.67 1.86
N VAL A 66 11.67 7.68 2.45
CA VAL A 66 12.16 6.31 2.61
C VAL A 66 11.30 5.40 1.75
N HIS A 67 11.94 4.61 0.88
CA HIS A 67 11.29 3.52 0.18
C HIS A 67 11.02 2.38 1.16
N LEU A 68 9.74 2.09 1.38
CA LEU A 68 9.32 1.03 2.32
C LEU A 68 9.32 -0.35 1.67
N GLY A 69 9.14 -0.39 0.35
CA GLY A 69 9.06 -1.60 -0.45
C GLY A 69 8.14 -1.42 -1.65
N ASP A 70 8.07 -2.46 -2.46
CA ASP A 70 7.25 -2.51 -3.67
C ASP A 70 6.08 -3.46 -3.48
N LEU A 71 4.87 -2.93 -3.69
CA LEU A 71 3.65 -3.74 -3.67
C LEU A 71 3.52 -4.50 -4.99
N VAL A 72 3.47 -5.83 -4.93
CA VAL A 72 3.24 -6.66 -6.13
C VAL A 72 1.73 -6.83 -6.32
N VAL A 73 1.19 -6.24 -7.38
CA VAL A 73 -0.22 -6.37 -7.75
C VAL A 73 -0.35 -7.50 -8.77
N ASP A 74 -0.88 -8.64 -8.32
CA ASP A 74 -1.28 -9.72 -9.22
C ASP A 74 -2.68 -9.43 -9.79
N THR A 75 -2.75 -9.30 -11.11
CA THR A 75 -3.97 -9.00 -11.86
C THR A 75 -4.89 -10.22 -12.00
N GLN A 76 -4.44 -11.42 -11.62
CA GLN A 76 -5.24 -12.65 -11.64
C GLN A 76 -6.22 -12.74 -10.45
N ALA A 77 -5.87 -12.17 -9.30
CA ALA A 77 -6.58 -12.41 -8.03
C ALA A 77 -7.80 -11.48 -7.80
N GLY A 78 -7.94 -10.39 -8.57
CA GLY A 78 -8.95 -9.35 -8.34
C GLY A 78 -9.74 -8.94 -9.58
N ALA A 79 -9.64 -9.69 -10.69
CA ALA A 79 -10.39 -9.38 -11.90
C ALA A 79 -11.89 -9.55 -11.64
N ALA A 80 -12.59 -8.44 -11.39
CA ALA A 80 -14.03 -8.40 -11.55
C ALA A 80 -14.38 -8.96 -12.94
N ALA A 81 -15.38 -9.84 -13.01
CA ALA A 81 -15.78 -10.53 -14.24
C ALA A 81 -15.99 -9.52 -15.39
N GLY A 82 -14.99 -9.39 -16.28
CA GLY A 82 -15.02 -8.45 -17.40
C GLY A 82 -13.74 -7.63 -17.63
N THR A 83 -12.78 -7.61 -16.69
CA THR A 83 -11.49 -6.91 -16.90
C THR A 83 -10.46 -7.87 -17.48
N THR A 84 -9.84 -7.51 -18.61
CA THR A 84 -8.71 -8.27 -19.19
C THR A 84 -7.61 -8.39 -18.15
N ALA A 85 -7.20 -9.62 -17.84
CA ALA A 85 -6.02 -9.89 -17.02
C ALA A 85 -4.81 -9.12 -17.57
N GLY A 86 -4.34 -8.11 -16.84
CA GLY A 86 -3.12 -7.38 -17.18
C GLY A 86 -1.86 -8.15 -16.79
N GLU A 87 -0.68 -7.65 -17.13
CA GLU A 87 0.56 -8.20 -16.55
C GLU A 87 0.70 -7.76 -15.08
N PRO A 88 1.20 -8.62 -14.19
CA PRO A 88 1.51 -8.24 -12.81
C PRO A 88 2.48 -7.06 -12.83
N PHE A 89 2.27 -6.13 -11.90
CA PHE A 89 3.07 -4.90 -11.81
C PHE A 89 3.37 -4.54 -10.36
N THR A 90 4.37 -3.68 -10.18
CA THR A 90 4.83 -3.25 -8.86
C THR A 90 4.48 -1.80 -8.62
N VAL A 91 3.98 -1.48 -7.43
CA VAL A 91 3.68 -0.11 -7.00
C VAL A 91 4.62 0.25 -5.85
N PRO A 92 5.61 1.12 -6.06
CA PRO A 92 6.54 1.52 -5.00
C PRO A 92 5.84 2.35 -3.93
N VAL A 93 6.14 2.06 -2.66
CA VAL A 93 5.60 2.76 -1.50
C VAL A 93 6.68 3.58 -0.82
N TRP A 94 6.43 4.88 -0.71
CA TRP A 94 7.31 5.84 -0.08
C TRP A 94 6.67 6.43 1.16
N MET A 95 7.48 6.77 2.16
CA MET A 95 7.04 7.43 3.37
C MET A 95 8.07 8.47 3.80
N SER A 96 7.62 9.60 4.33
CA SER A 96 8.57 10.59 4.85
C SER A 96 9.40 9.99 5.99
N ARG A 97 10.70 10.32 6.05
CA ARG A 97 11.65 9.83 7.06
C ARG A 97 11.16 10.08 8.48
N ALA A 98 10.60 11.27 8.72
CA ALA A 98 10.02 11.62 10.01
C ALA A 98 8.87 10.67 10.41
N GLN A 99 8.02 10.28 9.46
CA GLN A 99 6.95 9.31 9.72
C GLN A 99 7.49 7.89 9.87
N PHE A 100 8.51 7.54 9.07
CA PHE A 100 9.16 6.25 9.10
C PHE A 100 9.79 5.96 10.46
N GLU A 101 10.44 6.93 11.11
CA GLU A 101 11.03 6.74 12.44
C GLU A 101 10.01 6.25 13.48
N TYR A 102 8.76 6.71 13.39
CA TYR A 102 7.68 6.25 14.27
C TYR A 102 7.11 4.88 13.84
N TRP A 103 7.09 4.58 12.54
CA TRP A 103 6.36 3.45 11.97
C TRP A 103 7.28 2.29 11.56
N GLN A 104 8.60 2.42 11.76
CA GLN A 104 9.58 1.41 11.38
C GLN A 104 9.29 0.03 11.98
N HIS A 105 8.67 -0.06 13.16
CA HIS A 105 8.33 -1.35 13.78
C HIS A 105 6.95 -1.90 13.38
N THR A 106 6.33 -1.32 12.35
CA THR A 106 4.99 -1.71 11.88
C THR A 106 5.02 -2.30 10.48
N HIS A 107 4.15 -3.28 10.26
CA HIS A 107 3.75 -3.78 8.96
C HIS A 107 2.58 -2.92 8.48
N LEU A 108 2.67 -2.44 7.24
CA LEU A 108 1.67 -1.55 6.64
C LEU A 108 0.90 -2.29 5.56
N THR A 109 -0.40 -2.45 5.75
CA THR A 109 -1.29 -2.97 4.73
C THR A 109 -2.08 -1.83 4.11
N ILE A 110 -1.96 -1.65 2.80
CA ILE A 110 -2.77 -0.69 2.04
C ILE A 110 -4.10 -1.36 1.69
N ASP A 111 -5.18 -0.75 2.17
CA ASP A 111 -6.56 -1.17 1.96
C ASP A 111 -7.35 -0.06 1.26
N VAL A 112 -8.57 -0.36 0.82
CA VAL A 112 -9.48 0.61 0.21
C VAL A 112 -10.83 0.58 0.93
N VAL A 113 -11.36 1.76 1.23
CA VAL A 113 -12.69 1.90 1.85
C VAL A 113 -13.54 2.93 1.11
N PRO A 114 -14.87 2.80 1.12
CA PRO A 114 -15.76 3.84 0.61
C PRO A 114 -15.53 5.15 1.37
N GLY A 115 -15.43 6.26 0.65
CA GLY A 115 -15.20 7.55 1.26
C GLY A 115 -14.58 8.55 0.31
N ARG A 116 -14.52 9.81 0.73
CA ARG A 116 -13.85 10.85 -0.04
C ARG A 116 -12.35 10.59 -0.02
N GLY A 117 -11.77 10.28 -1.17
CA GLY A 117 -10.32 10.27 -1.38
C GLY A 117 -9.72 11.64 -1.08
N ALA A 118 -8.45 11.65 -0.71
CA ALA A 118 -7.72 12.90 -0.55
C ALA A 118 -7.62 13.61 -1.92
N GLY A 119 -7.74 14.94 -1.93
CA GLY A 119 -7.98 15.71 -3.16
C GLY A 119 -6.89 15.61 -4.24
N PHE A 120 -5.71 15.09 -3.92
CA PHE A 120 -4.61 14.88 -4.85
C PHE A 120 -4.39 13.41 -5.24
N SER A 121 -5.19 12.49 -4.70
CA SER A 121 -5.05 11.05 -4.93
C SER A 121 -5.89 10.64 -6.14
N VAL A 122 -5.35 9.78 -7.00
CA VAL A 122 -5.99 9.42 -8.28
C VAL A 122 -7.32 8.67 -8.13
N GLU A 123 -7.59 8.05 -6.98
CA GLU A 123 -8.85 7.36 -6.69
C GLU A 123 -9.99 8.28 -6.25
N ALA A 124 -9.72 9.56 -6.00
CA ALA A 124 -10.73 10.50 -5.51
C ALA A 124 -12.02 10.57 -6.36
N PRO A 125 -11.98 10.47 -7.70
CA PRO A 125 -13.20 10.43 -8.54
C PRO A 125 -14.03 9.15 -8.41
N GLU A 126 -13.47 8.05 -7.88
CA GLU A 126 -14.12 6.73 -7.77
C GLU A 126 -14.98 6.60 -6.50
N GLY A 127 -15.03 7.64 -5.64
CA GLY A 127 -15.82 7.63 -4.40
C GLY A 127 -15.27 6.70 -3.31
N VAL A 128 -14.01 6.29 -3.45
CA VAL A 128 -13.25 5.47 -2.50
C VAL A 128 -12.00 6.22 -2.06
N ARG A 129 -11.36 5.73 -0.99
CA ARG A 129 -10.06 6.21 -0.54
C ARG A 129 -9.18 5.06 -0.10
N PHE A 130 -7.88 5.21 -0.27
CA PHE A 130 -6.94 4.28 0.34
C PHE A 130 -6.81 4.53 1.85
N LEU A 131 -6.51 3.46 2.58
CA LEU A 131 -6.35 3.43 4.02
C LEU A 131 -5.13 2.57 4.37
N ILE A 132 -4.20 3.09 5.16
CA ILE A 132 -3.16 2.22 5.75
C ILE A 132 -3.70 1.61 7.04
N ARG A 133 -3.65 0.28 7.11
CA ARG A 133 -3.77 -0.48 8.35
C ARG A 133 -2.37 -0.84 8.82
N SER A 134 -2.02 -0.41 10.02
CA SER A 134 -0.74 -0.78 10.63
C SER A 134 -0.96 -1.85 11.70
N ARG A 135 -0.04 -2.82 11.74
CA ARG A 135 0.13 -3.73 12.88
C ARG A 135 1.59 -3.76 13.29
N LEU A 136 1.87 -4.05 14.55
CA LEU A 136 3.25 -4.28 14.97
C LEU A 136 3.81 -5.52 14.24
N LEU A 137 5.06 -5.40 13.80
CA LEU A 137 5.81 -6.57 13.35
C LEU A 137 6.07 -7.47 14.56
N THR A 138 5.98 -8.78 14.36
CA THR A 138 6.47 -9.74 15.34
C THR A 138 7.99 -9.71 15.39
N ASP A 139 8.60 -10.19 16.48
CA ASP A 139 10.06 -10.23 16.63
C ASP A 139 10.73 -10.99 15.48
N ASP A 140 10.14 -12.12 15.05
CA ASP A 140 10.62 -12.92 13.91
C ASP A 140 10.57 -12.15 12.58
N GLU A 141 9.50 -11.38 12.33
CA GLU A 141 9.36 -10.56 11.12
C GLU A 141 10.32 -9.37 11.13
N TRP A 142 10.52 -8.76 12.30
CA TRP A 142 11.47 -7.66 12.48
C TRP A 142 12.92 -8.13 12.29
N GLU A 143 13.27 -9.30 12.83
CA GLU A 143 14.57 -9.93 12.61
C GLU A 143 14.74 -10.32 11.13
N GLY A 144 13.70 -10.84 10.48
CA GLY A 144 13.73 -11.13 9.04
C GLY A 144 13.87 -9.90 8.14
N LEU A 145 13.32 -8.74 8.54
CA LEU A 145 13.46 -7.46 7.84
C LEU A 145 14.81 -6.76 8.09
N SER A 146 15.38 -6.94 9.27
CA SER A 146 16.70 -6.39 9.65
C SER A 146 17.87 -7.33 9.29
N GLY A 147 17.56 -8.59 9.01
CA GLY A 147 18.48 -9.69 8.81
C GLY A 147 19.02 -9.86 7.39
N VAL A 148 19.59 -8.81 6.79
CA VAL A 148 20.65 -8.96 5.77
C VAL A 148 21.68 -7.84 5.94
N ARG A 149 22.72 -8.10 6.76
CA ARG A 149 24.16 -7.82 6.52
C ARG A 149 24.95 -7.98 7.83
N ARG A 150 25.62 -9.13 7.99
CA ARG A 150 26.96 -9.19 8.60
C ARG A 150 27.97 -9.40 7.48
#